data_AF-A0A162FNF1-F1
#
_entry.id   AF-A0A162FNF1-F1
#
_cell.length_a   1.000
_cell.length_b   1.000
_cell.length_c   1.000
_cell.angle_alpha   90.00
_cell.angle_beta   90.00
_cell.angle_gamma   90.00
#
_symmetry.space_group_name_H-M   'P 1'
#
loop_
_entity.id
_entity.type
_entity.pdbx_description
1 polymer ?
#
loop_
_entity_poly.entity_id
_entity_poly.type
_entity_poly.pdbx_seq_one_letter_code
_entity_poly.pdbx_strand_id
1 'polypeptide(L)' 'MECRRCGFEFDEKKSGQSCKGCEKSNCNVVHCPNCGYGNSPAYEEEFGFIISLKEKLGLK' A
#
# COMPACT_ATOMS: atom_id res chain seq x y z
N MET A 1 -4.92 6.06 4.12
CA MET A 1 -4.63 5.16 2.99
C MET A 1 -5.78 5.25 1.99
N GLU A 2 -5.48 5.31 0.70
CA GLU A 2 -6.47 5.11 -0.36
C GLU A 2 -6.35 3.69 -0.93
N CYS A 3 -7.48 3.01 -1.16
CA CYS A 3 -7.44 1.69 -1.78
C CYS A 3 -7.08 1.77 -3.26
N ARG A 4 -5.97 1.14 -3.66
CA ARG A 4 -5.50 1.11 -5.06
C ARG A 4 -6.43 0.38 -6.04
N ARG A 5 -7.43 -0.35 -5.53
CA ARG A 5 -8.40 -1.08 -6.34
C ARG A 5 -9.72 -0.33 -6.53
N CYS A 6 -10.21 0.33 -5.48
CA CYS A 6 -11.55 0.95 -5.49
C CYS A 6 -11.58 2.43 -5.10
N GLY A 7 -10.44 3.06 -4.82
CA GLY A 7 -10.34 4.48 -4.47
C GLY A 7 -10.90 4.84 -3.10
N PHE A 8 -11.36 3.87 -2.30
CA PHE A 8 -11.92 4.15 -0.98
C PHE A 8 -10.82 4.64 -0.02
N GLU A 9 -11.02 5.79 0.61
CA GLU A 9 -10.13 6.33 1.63
C GLU A 9 -10.47 5.77 3.01
N PHE A 10 -9.44 5.29 3.73
CA PHE A 10 -9.60 4.75 5.07
C PHE A 10 -8.32 4.89 5.92
N ASP A 11 -8.50 4.83 7.23
CA ASP A 11 -7.40 4.89 8.21
C ASP A 11 -6.76 3.50 8.37
N GLU A 12 -5.54 3.35 7.85
CA GLU A 12 -4.75 2.11 7.90
C GLU A 12 -4.36 1.70 9.32
N LYS A 13 -4.31 2.65 10.28
CA LYS A 13 -3.99 2.34 11.68
C LYS A 13 -5.18 1.74 12.41
N LYS A 14 -6.40 1.98 11.89
CA LYS A 14 -7.66 1.44 12.43
C LYS A 14 -8.15 0.21 11.69
N SER A 15 -7.72 0.01 10.45
CA SER A 15 -8.04 -1.18 9.67
C SER A 15 -7.07 -2.29 10.08
N GLY A 16 -7.61 -3.25 10.85
CA GLY A 16 -6.84 -4.27 11.54
C GLY A 16 -5.80 -4.97 10.67
N GLN A 17 -4.65 -5.26 11.30
CA GLN A 17 -3.55 -5.97 10.68
C GLN A 17 -3.91 -7.44 10.44
N SER A 18 -3.46 -7.93 9.30
CA SER A 18 -3.38 -9.33 8.86
C SER A 18 -4.66 -10.06 8.43
N CYS A 19 -4.47 -10.79 7.33
CA CYS A 19 -5.37 -11.81 6.80
C CYS A 19 -5.60 -12.88 7.88
N LYS A 20 -6.85 -13.17 8.25
CA LYS A 20 -7.20 -14.19 9.28
C LYS A 20 -6.94 -15.66 8.87
N GLY A 21 -5.88 -15.93 8.11
CA GLY A 21 -5.56 -17.29 7.64
C GLY A 21 -4.24 -17.40 6.88
N CYS A 22 -3.40 -16.37 6.88
CA CYS A 22 -2.08 -16.44 6.26
C CYS A 22 -1.06 -16.81 7.35
N GLU A 23 -0.37 -17.94 7.22
CA GLU A 23 0.70 -18.38 8.15
C GLU A 23 1.96 -17.51 8.09
N LYS A 24 1.98 -16.50 7.22
CA LYS A 24 3.11 -15.60 7.06
C LYS A 24 3.08 -14.55 8.16
N SER A 25 3.82 -14.80 9.23
CA SER A 25 4.16 -13.79 10.23
C SER A 25 4.84 -12.61 9.52
N ASN A 26 4.34 -11.39 9.73
CA ASN A 26 4.80 -10.14 9.11
C ASN A 26 4.29 -9.86 7.68
N CYS A 27 3.04 -10.23 7.37
CA CYS A 27 2.37 -9.71 6.20
C CYS A 27 2.01 -8.22 6.42
N ASN A 28 2.84 -7.29 5.91
CA ASN A 28 2.61 -5.84 5.97
C ASN A 28 1.51 -5.36 5.01
N VAL A 29 0.43 -6.14 4.84
CA VAL A 29 -0.66 -5.83 3.93
C VAL A 29 -1.86 -5.33 4.72
N VAL A 30 -2.37 -4.16 4.34
CA VAL A 30 -3.56 -3.52 4.90
C VAL A 30 -4.74 -3.79 3.97
N HIS A 31 -5.74 -4.52 4.47
CA HIS A 31 -6.93 -4.83 3.69
C HIS A 31 -7.92 -3.68 3.66
N CYS A 32 -8.38 -3.32 2.46
CA CYS A 32 -9.43 -2.32 2.29
C CYS A 32 -10.74 -2.80 2.95
N PRO A 33 -11.34 -2.01 3.86
CA PRO A 33 -12.60 -2.38 4.50
C PRO A 33 -13.80 -2.37 3.53
N ASN A 34 -13.67 -1.69 2.38
CA ASN A 34 -14.74 -1.60 1.38
C ASN A 34 -14.74 -2.78 0.39
N CYS A 35 -13.56 -3.23 -0.09
CA CYS A 35 -13.48 -4.26 -1.14
C CYS A 35 -12.59 -5.47 -0.80
N GLY A 36 -11.95 -5.49 0.36
CA GLY A 36 -11.06 -6.59 0.81
C GLY A 36 -9.68 -6.63 0.14
N TYR A 37 -9.40 -5.75 -0.84
CA TYR A 37 -8.12 -5.72 -1.54
C TYR A 37 -6.96 -5.42 -0.57
N GLY A 38 -5.87 -6.17 -0.71
CA GLY A 38 -4.65 -5.99 0.09
C GLY A 38 -3.77 -4.86 -0.45
N ASN A 39 -3.63 -3.78 0.31
CA ASN A 39 -2.73 -2.68 0.00
C ASN A 39 -1.41 -2.87 0.74
N SER A 40 -0.28 -2.67 0.07
CA SER A 40 1.05 -2.75 0.69
C SER A 40 1.61 -1.33 0.84
N PRO A 41 1.96 -0.88 2.06
CA PRO A 41 2.64 0.41 2.28
C PRO A 41 4.01 0.47 1.62
N ALA A 42 4.70 -0.67 1.45
CA ALA A 42 6.01 -0.74 0.82
C ALA A 42 6.01 -0.28 -0.65
N TYR A 43 4.84 -0.24 -1.29
CA TYR A 43 4.72 0.23 -2.66
C TYR A 43 4.98 1.74 -2.79
N GLU A 44 4.69 2.53 -1.76
CA GLU A 44 5.03 3.96 -1.73
C GLU A 44 6.55 4.16 -1.65
N GLU A 45 7.27 3.28 -0.95
CA GLU A 45 8.74 3.30 -0.87
C GLU A 45 9.40 2.91 -2.20
N GLU A 46 8.81 1.98 -2.95
CA GLU A 46 9.35 1.52 -4.24
C GLU A 46 9.38 2.63 -5.32
N PHE A 47 8.49 3.63 -5.26
CA PHE A 47 8.51 4.75 -6.20
C PHE A 47 9.56 5.81 -5.89
N GLY A 48 10.15 5.83 -4.69
CA GLY A 48 11.19 6.80 -4.34
C GLY A 48 12.39 6.76 -5.30
N PHE A 49 12.76 5.56 -5.76
CA PHE A 49 13.81 5.37 -6.75
C PHE A 49 13.43 5.93 -8.13
N ILE A 50 12.19 5.72 -8.57
CA ILE A 50 11.69 6.21 -9.86
C ILE A 50 11.59 7.74 -9.86
N ILE A 51 11.11 8.33 -8.75
CA ILE A 51 11.06 9.78 -8.57
C ILE A 51 12.48 10.36 -8.63
N SER A 52 13.42 9.76 -7.89
CA SER A 52 14.83 10.16 -7.89
C SER A 52 15.46 10.08 -9.29
N LEU A 53 15.09 9.07 -10.09
CA LEU A 53 15.54 8.95 -11.48
C LEU A 53 14.92 10.02 -12.39
N LYS A 54 13.62 10.30 -12.26
CA LYS A 54 12.95 11.36 -13.03
C LYS A 54 13.58 12.73 -12.77
N GLU A 55 13.87 13.04 -11.51
CA GLU A 55 14.58 14.27 -11.12
C GLU A 55 15.97 14.35 -11.76
N LYS A 56 16.76 13.26 -11.70
CA LYS A 56 18.09 13.21 -12.33
C LYS A 56 18.07 13.30 -13.85
N LEU A 57 17.01 12.78 -14.48
CA LEU A 57 16.85 12.78 -15.94
C LEU A 57 16.11 14.01 -16.48
N GLY A 58 15.65 14.92 -15.60
CA GLY A 58 14.90 16.13 -16.00
C GLY A 58 13.54 15.83 -16.63
N LEU A 59 13.00 14.63 -16.41
CA LEU A 59 11.70 14.21 -16.93
C LEU A 59 10.62 14.70 -15.97
N LYS A 60 9.93 15.79 -16.34
CA LYS A 60 8.76 16.32 -15.62
C LYS A 60 7.60 15.32 -15.63
#